data_AF-A0A1H9SPL7-F1
#
_entry.id   AF-A0A1H9SPL7-F1
#
_cell.length_a   1.000
_cell.length_b   1.000
_cell.length_c   1.000
_cell.angle_alpha   90.00
_cell.angle_beta   90.00
_cell.angle_gamma   90.00
#
_symmetry.space_group_name_H-M   'P 1'
#
loop_
_entity.id
_entity.type
_entity.pdbx_description
1 polymer ?
#
loop_
_entity_poly.entity_id
_entity_poly.type
_entity_poly.pdbx_seq_one_letter_code
_entity_poly.pdbx_strand_id
1 'polypeptide(L)'
;MPEHTPKQISPFSLRLTPEERAQLEREAAGLPLGEYVRQRVFDENRTKRRTRNKHPVRDHQILSQLLGELGKSRLSNNLNQLAKAANSGLLILTPEVKTALLNAYY
;
A
#
# COMPACT_ATOMS: atom_id res chain seq x y z
N MET A 1 21.72 -33.16 21.23
CA MET A 1 21.02 -32.01 20.60
C MET A 1 22.09 -31.01 20.20
N PRO A 2 22.13 -30.48 18.97
CA PRO A 2 23.16 -29.52 18.62
C PRO A 2 22.80 -28.15 19.22
N GLU A 3 23.73 -27.57 19.97
CA GLU A 3 23.64 -26.21 20.48
C GLU A 3 23.89 -25.23 19.32
N HIS A 4 22.88 -24.42 18.98
CA HIS A 4 23.05 -23.32 18.04
C HIS A 4 23.72 -22.14 18.76
N THR A 5 25.03 -21.99 18.57
CA THR A 5 25.72 -20.74 18.92
C THR A 5 25.18 -19.61 18.04
N PRO A 6 24.75 -18.48 18.61
CA PRO A 6 24.20 -17.38 17.83
C PRO A 6 25.27 -16.85 16.87
N LYS A 7 24.94 -16.86 15.58
CA LYS A 7 25.83 -16.38 14.52
C LYS A 7 26.11 -14.90 14.75
N GLN A 8 27.34 -14.56 15.13
CA GLN A 8 27.74 -13.17 15.31
C GLN A 8 27.52 -12.41 14.00
N ILE A 9 26.79 -11.30 14.08
CA ILE A 9 26.49 -10.46 12.93
C ILE A 9 27.76 -9.68 12.60
N SER A 10 28.23 -9.78 11.35
CA SER A 10 29.41 -9.04 10.89
C SER A 10 29.24 -7.52 11.11
N PRO A 11 30.33 -6.80 11.44
CA PRO A 11 30.26 -5.36 11.62
C PRO A 11 29.78 -4.65 10.34
N PHE A 12 29.02 -3.57 10.53
CA PHE A 12 28.52 -2.75 9.43
C PHE A 12 29.66 -1.88 8.86
N SER A 13 30.06 -2.17 7.63
CA SER A 13 31.09 -1.40 6.91
C SER A 13 30.45 -0.34 6.02
N LEU A 14 30.79 0.93 6.25
CA LEU A 14 30.37 2.07 5.43
C LEU A 14 31.58 2.63 4.67
N ARG A 15 31.44 2.84 3.36
CA ARG A 15 32.47 3.54 2.57
C ARG A 15 32.26 5.04 2.72
N LEU A 16 33.30 5.75 3.11
CA LEU A 16 33.32 7.20 3.27
C LEU A 16 34.46 7.78 2.43
N THR A 17 34.20 8.89 1.77
CA THR A 17 35.26 9.75 1.24
C THR A 17 36.04 10.40 2.39
N PRO A 18 37.27 10.89 2.15
CA PRO A 18 38.04 11.58 3.17
C PRO A 18 37.31 12.79 3.77
N GLU A 19 36.55 13.52 2.94
CA GLU A 19 35.78 14.69 3.34
C GLU A 19 34.60 14.32 4.27
N GLU A 20 33.83 13.29 3.90
CA GLU A 20 32.72 12.78 4.72
C GLU A 20 33.23 12.26 6.07
N ARG A 21 34.39 11.59 6.08
CA ARG A 21 35.01 11.12 7.32
C ARG A 21 35.42 12.29 8.22
N ALA A 22 36.09 13.30 7.67
CA ALA A 22 36.50 14.48 8.43
C ALA A 22 35.30 15.29 8.95
N GLN A 23 34.17 15.29 8.22
CA GLN A 23 32.93 15.87 8.72
C GLN A 23 32.38 15.08 9.91
N LEU A 24 32.28 13.75 9.80
CA LEU A 24 31.80 12.91 10.90
C LEU A 24 32.69 13.00 12.14
N GLU A 25 34.02 13.06 11.98
CA GLU A 25 34.96 13.21 13.09
C GLU A 25 34.80 14.56 13.80
N ARG A 26 34.55 15.65 13.05
CA ARG A 26 34.24 16.97 13.62
C ARG A 26 32.92 16.96 14.38
N GLU A 27 31.87 16.40 13.79
CA GLU A 27 30.55 16.35 14.43
C GLU A 27 30.50 15.40 15.64
N ALA A 28 31.31 14.35 15.64
CA ALA A 28 31.43 13.42 16.76
C ALA A 28 32.03 14.09 18.02
N ALA A 29 32.75 15.21 17.87
CA ALA A 29 33.23 16.05 18.98
C ALA A 29 33.95 15.26 20.09
N GLY A 30 34.73 14.24 19.73
CA GLY A 30 35.47 13.38 20.67
C GLY A 30 34.82 12.02 20.97
N LEU A 31 33.61 11.75 20.49
CA LEU A 31 32.99 10.42 20.55
C LEU A 31 33.62 9.46 19.53
N PRO A 32 33.69 8.15 19.83
CA PRO A 32 34.02 7.15 18.83
C PRO A 32 33.03 7.20 17.66
N LEU A 33 33.53 7.21 16.42
CA LEU A 33 32.69 7.32 15.21
C LEU A 33 31.56 6.31 15.16
N GLY A 34 31.80 5.06 15.58
CA GLY A 34 30.77 4.02 15.62
C GLY A 34 29.64 4.31 16.60
N GLU A 35 29.95 4.96 17.73
CA GLU A 35 28.97 5.36 18.74
C GLU A 35 28.18 6.57 18.27
N TYR A 36 28.86 7.57 17.71
CA TYR A 36 28.22 8.74 17.10
C TYR A 36 27.26 8.35 15.97
N VAL A 37 27.68 7.46 15.06
CA VAL A 37 26.83 6.95 13.98
C VAL A 37 25.66 6.15 14.54
N ARG A 38 25.88 5.31 15.57
CA ARG A 38 24.79 4.56 16.22
C ARG A 38 23.77 5.51 16.84
N GLN A 39 24.22 6.53 17.57
CA GLN A 39 23.33 7.51 18.18
C GLN A 39 22.51 8.22 17.10
N ARG A 40 23.15 8.76 16.06
CA ARG A 40 22.45 9.43 14.95
C ARG A 40 21.48 8.52 14.20
N VAL A 41 21.86 7.26 13.98
CA VAL A 41 21.01 6.31 13.25
C VAL A 41 19.85 5.88 14.12
N PHE A 42 20.03 5.59 15.41
CA PHE A 42 19.00 4.98 16.26
C PHE A 42 18.29 5.94 17.22
N ASP A 43 18.62 7.24 17.21
CA ASP A 43 17.93 8.25 18.02
C ASP A 43 16.41 8.13 17.87
N GLU A 44 15.70 8.03 18.99
CA GLU A 44 14.25 7.92 19.03
C GLU A 44 13.57 9.21 18.56
N ASN A 45 14.28 10.34 18.70
CA ASN A 45 13.83 11.66 18.25
C ASN A 45 14.09 11.92 16.77
N ARG A 46 14.67 10.97 16.02
CA ARG A 46 14.91 11.15 14.58
C ARG A 46 13.61 11.24 13.82
N THR A 47 13.53 12.18 12.89
CA THR A 47 12.45 12.23 11.91
C THR A 47 12.45 10.93 11.12
N LYS A 48 11.46 10.06 11.37
CA LYS A 48 11.33 8.79 10.63
C LYS A 48 11.34 9.10 9.15
N ARG A 49 12.24 8.45 8.40
CA ARG A 49 12.26 8.58 6.94
C ARG A 49 10.85 8.27 6.44
N ARG A 50 10.25 9.23 5.74
CA ARG A 50 8.96 9.05 5.09
C ARG A 50 9.15 8.01 3.98
N THR A 51 9.02 6.74 4.33
CA THR A 51 8.99 5.66 3.37
C THR A 51 7.64 5.74 2.66
N ARG A 52 7.66 5.63 1.33
CA ARG A 52 6.43 5.35 0.59
C ARG A 52 5.97 3.98 1.10
N ASN A 53 4.99 3.96 2.01
CA ASN A 53 4.42 2.73 2.53
C ASN A 53 4.10 1.82 1.35
N LYS A 54 4.85 0.71 1.20
CA LYS A 54 4.57 -0.34 0.22
C LYS A 54 3.52 -1.32 0.75
N HIS A 55 2.63 -0.86 1.63
CA HIS A 55 1.56 -1.70 2.17
C HIS A 55 0.21 -1.31 1.58
N PRO A 56 -0.22 -1.97 0.49
CA PRO A 56 -1.62 -2.12 0.17
C PRO A 56 -1.94 -3.62 0.20
N VAL A 57 -2.15 -4.23 1.37
CA VAL A 57 -2.17 -5.72 1.37
C VAL A 57 -3.42 -6.34 1.97
N ARG A 58 -4.07 -5.74 2.97
CA ARG A 58 -5.28 -6.37 3.53
C ARG A 58 -6.55 -6.02 2.74
N ASP A 59 -6.76 -4.75 2.44
CA ASP A 59 -8.01 -4.31 1.80
C ASP A 59 -8.05 -4.62 0.30
N HIS A 60 -6.89 -4.75 -0.35
CA HIS A 60 -6.84 -5.01 -1.80
C HIS A 60 -7.32 -6.41 -2.19
N GLN A 61 -7.16 -7.42 -1.34
CA GLN A 61 -7.64 -8.77 -1.64
C GLN A 61 -9.16 -8.84 -1.63
N ILE A 62 -9.79 -8.29 -0.59
CA ILE A 62 -11.25 -8.23 -0.46
C ILE A 62 -11.85 -7.38 -1.60
N LEU A 63 -11.24 -6.23 -1.90
CA LEU A 63 -11.68 -5.40 -3.03
C LEU A 63 -11.52 -6.12 -4.38
N SER A 64 -10.43 -6.85 -4.60
CA SER A 64 -10.22 -7.61 -5.84
C SER A 64 -11.24 -8.74 -5.98
N GLN A 65 -11.56 -9.42 -4.88
CA GLN A 65 -12.58 -10.47 -4.87
C GLN A 65 -13.98 -9.91 -5.14
N LEU A 66 -14.33 -8.78 -4.50
CA LEU A 66 -15.59 -8.09 -4.76
C LEU A 66 -15.71 -7.63 -6.22
N LEU A 67 -14.66 -7.03 -6.78
CA LEU A 67 -14.63 -6.64 -8.19
C LEU A 67 -14.72 -7.84 -9.13
N GLY A 68 -14.10 -8.96 -8.78
CA GLY A 68 -14.22 -10.22 -9.51
C GLY A 68 -15.65 -10.76 -9.53
N GLU A 69 -16.32 -10.79 -8.38
CA GLU A 69 -17.72 -11.22 -8.27
C GLU A 69 -18.68 -10.25 -9.00
N LEU A 70 -18.45 -8.94 -8.93
CA LEU A 70 -19.19 -7.95 -9.71
C LEU A 70 -18.98 -8.15 -11.22
N GLY A 71 -17.76 -8.46 -11.67
CA GLY A 71 -17.49 -8.81 -13.07
C GLY A 71 -18.23 -10.07 -13.52
N LYS A 72 -18.31 -11.10 -12.66
CA LYS A 72 -19.05 -12.34 -12.92
C LYS A 72 -20.56 -12.16 -12.95
N SER A 73 -21.10 -11.21 -12.19
CA SER A 73 -22.54 -10.93 -12.10
C SER A 73 -23.19 -10.51 -13.43
N ARG A 74 -22.37 -10.15 -14.44
CA ARG A 74 -22.83 -9.68 -15.76
C ARG A 74 -23.82 -8.52 -15.71
N LEU A 75 -23.89 -7.77 -14.60
CA LEU A 75 -24.82 -6.65 -14.41
C LEU A 75 -24.74 -5.63 -15.54
N SER A 76 -23.53 -5.31 -16.00
CA SER A 76 -23.33 -4.39 -17.14
C SER A 76 -23.92 -4.92 -18.45
N ASN A 77 -23.82 -6.22 -18.71
CA ASN A 77 -24.39 -6.83 -19.91
C ASN A 77 -25.92 -6.86 -19.84
N ASN A 78 -26.47 -7.19 -18.67
CA ASN A 78 -27.92 -7.20 -18.45
C ASN A 78 -28.50 -5.77 -18.55
N LEU A 79 -27.84 -4.77 -17.97
CA LEU A 79 -28.21 -3.36 -18.12
C LEU A 79 -28.17 -2.90 -19.58
N ASN A 80 -27.15 -3.32 -20.33
CA ASN A 80 -27.05 -2.99 -21.76
C ASN A 80 -28.16 -3.66 -22.59
N GLN A 81 -28.55 -4.90 -22.24
CA GLN A 81 -29.69 -5.58 -22.88
C GLN A 81 -31.01 -4.86 -22.58
N LEU A 82 -31.23 -4.44 -21.32
CA LEU A 82 -32.40 -3.66 -20.92
C LEU A 82 -32.45 -2.31 -21.64
N ALA A 83 -31.32 -1.60 -21.72
CA ALA A 83 -31.23 -0.33 -22.44
C ALA A 83 -31.53 -0.48 -23.93
N LYS A 84 -30.99 -1.52 -24.58
CA LYS A 84 -31.30 -1.82 -25.99
C LYS A 84 -32.77 -2.16 -26.19
N ALA A 85 -33.35 -3.00 -25.34
CA ALA A 85 -34.76 -3.37 -25.41
C ALA A 85 -35.68 -2.18 -25.19
N ALA A 86 -35.33 -1.26 -24.28
CA ALA A 86 -36.04 -0.01 -24.07
C ALA A 86 -35.95 0.92 -25.29
N ASN A 87 -34.76 1.12 -25.84
CA ASN A 87 -34.55 1.98 -27.01
C ASN A 87 -35.21 1.42 -28.28
N SER A 88 -35.31 0.09 -28.42
CA SER A 88 -35.99 -0.55 -29.54
C SER A 88 -37.50 -0.66 -29.36
N GLY A 89 -38.06 -0.13 -28.26
CA GLY A 89 -39.48 -0.21 -27.94
C GLY A 89 -39.98 -1.62 -27.58
N LEU A 90 -39.08 -2.58 -27.38
CA LEU A 90 -39.41 -3.95 -26.97
C LEU A 90 -39.74 -4.05 -25.48
N LEU A 91 -39.14 -3.18 -24.67
CA LEU A 91 -39.36 -3.10 -23.24
C LEU A 91 -40.49 -2.10 -22.96
N ILE A 92 -41.65 -2.60 -22.52
CA ILE A 92 -42.75 -1.75 -22.05
C ILE A 92 -42.38 -1.21 -20.68
N LEU A 93 -41.83 -0.01 -20.64
CA LEU A 93 -41.57 0.76 -19.42
C LEU A 93 -42.85 1.45 -18.99
N THR A 94 -43.71 0.75 -18.23
CA THR A 94 -44.86 1.41 -17.62
C THR A 94 -44.39 2.39 -16.54
N PRO A 95 -45.19 3.42 -16.21
CA PRO A 95 -44.87 4.36 -15.15
C PRO A 95 -44.59 3.67 -13.80
N GLU A 96 -45.31 2.60 -13.48
CA GLU A 96 -45.13 1.83 -12.24
C GLU A 96 -43.76 1.12 -12.20
N VAL A 97 -43.35 0.50 -13.31
CA VAL A 97 -42.04 -0.15 -13.43
C VAL A 97 -40.90 0.87 -13.31
N LYS A 98 -41.07 2.05 -13.93
CA LYS A 98 -40.11 3.14 -13.82
C LYS A 98 -39.96 3.64 -12.37
N THR A 99 -41.07 3.82 -11.66
CA THR A 99 -41.05 4.24 -10.26
C THR A 99 -40.42 3.17 -9.35
N ALA A 100 -40.72 1.88 -9.57
CA ALA A 100 -40.09 0.78 -8.83
C ALA A 100 -38.56 0.73 -9.01
N LEU A 101 -38.07 0.95 -10.24
CA LEU A 101 -36.63 1.01 -10.53
C LEU A 101 -35.96 2.23 -9.87
N LEU A 102 -36.61 3.40 -9.87
CA LEU A 102 -36.09 4.60 -9.21
C LEU A 102 -36.04 4.44 -7.69
N ASN A 103 -37.02 3.76 -7.09
CA ASN A 103 -37.03 3.50 -5.65
C ASN A 103 -35.97 2.47 -5.21
N ALA A 104 -35.63 1.50 -6.07
CA ALA A 104 -34.57 0.52 -5.78
C ALA A 104 -33.14 1.10 -5.88
N TYR A 105 -32.99 2.31 -6.44
CA TYR A 105 -31.71 3.02 -6.55
C TYR A 105 -31.37 3.84 -5.28
N TYR A 106 -32.36 4.18 -4.46
CA TYR A 106 -32.22 4.91 -3.19
C TYR A 106 -32.20 3.96 -2.00
#